data_AF-A0A0Q4D6A8-F1
#
_entry.id   AF-A0A0Q4D6A8-F1
#
_cell.length_a   1.000
_cell.length_b   1.000
_cell.length_c   1.000
_cell.angle_alpha   90.00
_cell.angle_beta   90.00
_cell.angle_gamma   90.00
#
_symmetry.space_group_name_H-M   'P 1'
#
loop_
_entity.id
_entity.type
_entity.pdbx_description
1 polymer ?
#
loop_
_entity_poly.entity_id
_entity_poly.type
_entity_poly.pdbx_seq_one_letter_code
_entity_poly.pdbx_strand_id
1 'polypeptide(L)'
;MAGFADIAAKGNVLELRVPLWMNGTMRAGPALTGRVRRKSLGASEALTLFGISIGGAERFGRFTFEAEGPAVDGKLSGDCIYDRTERRLGIGSFTISEPRRPLLLRCRFLRAGQVVGTLRLEAEAGTGAIAQPAHRIGRVKLGDKTVTIRSEHYLQGARVPTELPVGYRVADADTDEVIGAVDLTDFSRRVIALPTSNSARPVSLVASIALAVFWDPGDTDD
;
A
#
# COMPACT_ATOMS: atom_id res chain seq x y z
N MET A 1 -12.44 4.33 -4.15
CA MET A 1 -11.60 5.22 -4.99
C MET A 1 -12.23 5.49 -6.37
N ALA A 2 -11.84 6.58 -7.05
CA ALA A 2 -12.32 6.90 -8.40
C ALA A 2 -12.01 5.79 -9.42
N GLY A 3 -12.95 5.44 -10.30
CA GLY A 3 -12.76 4.43 -11.36
C GLY A 3 -12.62 2.99 -10.87
N PHE A 4 -12.85 2.71 -9.59
CA PHE A 4 -12.88 1.34 -9.06
C PHE A 4 -14.02 0.51 -9.68
N ALA A 5 -15.21 1.12 -9.80
CA ALA A 5 -16.41 0.45 -10.32
C ALA A 5 -16.19 -0.09 -11.74
N ASP A 6 -15.48 0.64 -12.60
CA ASP A 6 -15.21 0.23 -13.98
C ASP A 6 -14.27 -0.98 -14.06
N ILE A 7 -13.33 -1.09 -13.12
CA ILE A 7 -12.42 -2.25 -13.02
C ILE A 7 -13.17 -3.43 -12.40
N ALA A 8 -13.95 -3.18 -11.36
CA ALA A 8 -14.77 -4.18 -10.68
C ALA A 8 -15.79 -4.83 -11.62
N ALA A 9 -16.39 -4.06 -12.53
CA ALA A 9 -17.36 -4.55 -13.51
C ALA A 9 -16.77 -5.57 -14.51
N LYS A 10 -15.44 -5.57 -14.70
CA LYS A 10 -14.73 -6.47 -15.63
C LYS A 10 -14.18 -7.72 -14.96
N GLY A 11 -14.38 -7.86 -13.64
CA GLY A 11 -13.61 -8.79 -12.83
C GLY A 11 -14.38 -9.36 -11.64
N ASN A 12 -13.61 -10.03 -10.78
CA ASN A 12 -14.08 -10.52 -9.49
C ASN A 12 -13.75 -9.49 -8.42
N VAL A 13 -14.72 -9.22 -7.56
CA VAL A 13 -14.55 -8.38 -6.37
C VAL A 13 -14.34 -9.26 -5.14
N LEU A 14 -13.29 -8.96 -4.37
CA LEU A 14 -12.98 -9.61 -3.11
C LEU A 14 -12.99 -8.57 -1.99
N GLU A 15 -13.82 -8.78 -0.98
CA GLU A 15 -13.74 -8.01 0.27
C GLU A 15 -12.69 -8.67 1.16
N LEU A 16 -11.56 -7.99 1.38
CA LEU A 16 -10.55 -8.40 2.34
C LEU A 16 -10.79 -7.68 3.66
N ARG A 17 -11.20 -8.45 4.68
CA ARG A 17 -11.26 -7.96 6.06
C ARG A 17 -9.88 -8.04 6.66
N VAL A 18 -9.40 -6.92 7.17
CA VAL A 18 -8.06 -6.78 7.72
C VAL A 18 -8.21 -6.24 9.15
N PRO A 19 -7.47 -6.77 10.15
CA PRO A 19 -7.57 -6.27 11.51
C PRO A 19 -7.08 -4.83 11.59
N LEU A 20 -7.80 -4.01 12.34
CA LEU A 20 -7.40 -2.64 12.71
C LEU A 20 -6.26 -2.61 13.74
N TRP A 21 -5.85 -3.77 14.25
CA TRP A 21 -4.79 -3.92 15.24
C TRP A 21 -3.49 -4.41 14.59
N MET A 22 -2.41 -4.43 15.37
CA MET A 22 -1.10 -4.92 14.91
C MET A 22 -1.15 -6.38 14.42
N ASN A 23 -2.11 -7.18 14.87
CA ASN A 23 -2.21 -8.58 14.50
C ASN A 23 -3.67 -9.03 14.44
N GLY A 24 -3.94 -10.03 13.60
CA GLY A 24 -5.27 -10.62 13.52
C GLY A 24 -5.44 -11.51 12.29
N THR A 25 -6.68 -11.93 12.05
CA THR A 25 -7.04 -12.77 10.90
C THR A 25 -7.43 -11.91 9.72
N MET A 26 -7.05 -12.34 8.52
CA MET A 26 -7.58 -11.78 7.28
C MET A 26 -8.44 -12.81 6.56
N ARG A 27 -9.48 -12.34 5.87
CA ARG A 27 -10.39 -13.20 5.10
C ARG A 27 -10.86 -12.48 3.86
N ALA A 28 -10.89 -13.19 2.73
CA ALA A 28 -11.55 -12.76 1.50
C ALA A 28 -12.46 -13.87 0.98
N GLY A 29 -13.73 -13.80 1.40
CA GLY A 29 -14.73 -14.83 1.13
C GLY A 29 -14.31 -16.22 1.63
N PRO A 30 -14.87 -17.31 1.05
CA PRO A 30 -14.45 -18.68 1.35
C PRO A 30 -13.12 -19.06 0.67
N ALA A 31 -12.63 -18.25 -0.27
CA ALA A 31 -11.50 -18.59 -1.14
C ALA A 31 -10.13 -18.26 -0.54
N LEU A 32 -10.10 -17.46 0.54
CA LEU A 32 -8.85 -17.02 1.16
C LEU A 32 -9.06 -16.72 2.65
N THR A 33 -8.24 -17.35 3.48
CA THR A 33 -8.11 -17.04 4.90
C THR A 33 -6.66 -16.85 5.26
N GLY A 34 -6.39 -16.18 6.37
CA GLY A 34 -5.02 -15.83 6.67
C GLY A 34 -4.80 -15.11 7.98
N ARG A 35 -3.56 -14.72 8.20
CA ARG A 35 -3.13 -13.93 9.35
C ARG A 35 -2.27 -12.77 8.90
N VAL A 36 -2.34 -11.70 9.67
CA VAL A 36 -1.52 -10.50 9.50
C VAL A 36 -0.84 -10.21 10.82
N ARG A 37 0.42 -9.78 10.73
CA ARG A 37 1.17 -9.22 11.86
C ARG A 37 1.92 -7.99 11.36
N ARG A 38 1.92 -6.94 12.16
CA ARG A 38 2.55 -5.64 11.91
C ARG A 38 3.40 -5.28 13.11
N LYS A 39 4.47 -4.55 12.81
CA LYS A 39 5.30 -3.87 13.79
C LYS A 39 5.74 -2.57 13.14
N SER A 40 5.25 -1.45 13.64
CA SER A 40 5.77 -0.12 13.31
C SER A 40 6.68 0.35 14.43
N LEU A 41 7.67 1.13 14.06
CA LEU A 41 8.59 1.83 14.93
C LEU A 41 8.74 3.24 14.36
N GLY A 42 8.61 4.23 15.23
CA GLY A 42 8.75 5.63 14.89
C GLY A 42 9.73 6.29 15.85
N ALA A 43 10.59 7.16 15.33
CA ALA A 43 11.37 8.08 16.11
C ALA A 43 11.06 9.50 15.62
N SER A 44 10.78 10.41 16.54
CA SER A 44 10.64 11.82 16.25
C SER A 44 11.59 12.60 17.14
N GLU A 45 12.26 13.58 16.55
CA GLU A 45 13.14 14.50 17.23
C GLU A 45 12.69 15.91 16.88
N ALA A 46 12.69 16.82 17.86
CA ALA A 46 12.40 18.23 17.61
C ALA A 46 13.22 19.09 18.57
N LEU A 47 13.82 20.15 18.01
CA LEU A 47 14.49 21.20 18.76
C LEU A 47 13.73 22.50 18.50
N THR A 48 13.27 23.14 19.56
CA THR A 48 12.57 24.43 19.48
C THR A 48 13.47 25.55 20.00
N LEU A 49 13.73 26.54 19.15
CA LEU A 49 14.53 27.74 19.46
C LEU A 49 13.81 28.97 18.90
N PHE A 50 13.56 29.96 19.75
CA PHE A 50 12.95 31.24 19.36
C PHE A 50 11.63 31.11 18.56
N GLY A 51 10.78 30.14 18.92
CA GLY A 51 9.49 29.90 18.25
C GLY A 51 9.58 29.16 16.90
N ILE A 52 10.78 28.70 16.54
CA ILE A 52 11.04 27.85 15.37
C ILE A 52 11.35 26.44 15.88
N SER A 53 10.65 25.43 15.37
CA SER A 53 10.91 24.02 15.68
C SER A 53 11.55 23.35 14.47
N ILE A 54 12.72 22.74 14.65
CA ILE A 54 13.39 21.95 13.62
C ILE A 54 13.49 20.52 14.11
N GLY A 55 12.99 19.59 13.33
CA GLY A 55 12.92 18.20 13.73
C GLY A 55 12.98 17.23 12.57
N GLY A 56 13.01 15.95 12.93
CA GLY A 56 12.92 14.84 12.00
C GLY A 56 11.92 13.81 12.49
N ALA A 57 11.32 13.10 11.55
CA ALA A 57 10.55 11.89 11.85
C ALA A 57 11.07 10.75 10.99
N GLU A 58 11.45 9.66 11.64
CA GLU A 58 11.77 8.39 10.98
C GLU A 58 10.66 7.40 11.28
N ARG A 59 10.09 6.82 10.23
CA ARG A 59 9.05 5.81 10.32
C ARG A 59 9.54 4.57 9.61
N PHE A 60 9.68 3.48 10.35
CA PHE A 60 10.12 2.20 9.83
C PHE A 60 9.20 1.11 10.34
N GLY A 61 8.93 0.13 9.51
CA GLY A 61 8.03 -0.94 9.92
C GLY A 61 8.22 -2.20 9.14
N ARG A 62 7.65 -3.26 9.70
CA ARG A 62 7.58 -4.57 9.10
C ARG A 62 6.17 -5.09 9.23
N PHE A 63 5.67 -5.72 8.18
CA PHE A 63 4.48 -6.53 8.28
C PHE A 63 4.67 -7.85 7.56
N THR A 64 4.01 -8.86 8.09
CA THR A 64 3.95 -10.19 7.51
C THR A 64 2.50 -10.58 7.34
N PHE A 65 2.21 -11.29 6.26
CA PHE A 65 0.91 -11.93 6.08
C PHE A 65 1.08 -13.38 5.64
N GLU A 66 0.10 -14.19 5.98
CA GLU A 66 -0.05 -15.57 5.51
C GLU A 66 -1.43 -15.70 4.92
N ALA A 67 -1.52 -16.10 3.66
CA ALA A 67 -2.76 -16.38 2.95
C ALA A 67 -2.80 -17.87 2.58
N GLU A 68 -3.96 -18.49 2.81
CA GLU A 68 -4.23 -19.88 2.47
C GLU A 68 -5.59 -19.98 1.78
N GLY A 69 -5.63 -20.74 0.69
CA GLY A 69 -6.85 -21.04 -0.05
C GLY A 69 -6.63 -21.25 -1.55
N PRO A 70 -7.68 -21.65 -2.28
CA PRO A 70 -7.59 -21.88 -3.72
C PRO A 70 -7.18 -20.64 -4.52
N ALA A 71 -7.46 -19.43 -4.02
CA ALA A 71 -7.10 -18.19 -4.69
C ALA A 71 -5.58 -17.96 -4.80
N VAL A 72 -4.80 -18.52 -3.87
CA VAL A 72 -3.33 -18.38 -3.81
C VAL A 72 -2.60 -19.70 -4.11
N ASP A 73 -3.33 -20.72 -4.59
CA ASP A 73 -2.79 -22.05 -4.88
C ASP A 73 -2.03 -22.64 -3.68
N GLY A 74 -2.78 -22.92 -2.61
CA GLY A 74 -2.27 -23.47 -1.36
C GLY A 74 -1.93 -22.39 -0.35
N LYS A 75 -0.64 -22.25 0.00
CA LYS A 75 -0.14 -21.31 1.01
C LYS A 75 0.83 -20.31 0.40
N LEU A 76 0.63 -19.04 0.75
CA LEU A 76 1.50 -17.94 0.37
C LEU A 76 1.74 -17.05 1.60
N SER A 77 2.98 -16.63 1.82
CA SER A 77 3.28 -15.60 2.80
C SER A 77 3.98 -14.40 2.18
N GLY A 78 3.82 -13.24 2.80
CA GLY A 78 4.52 -12.02 2.46
C GLY A 78 5.32 -11.52 3.66
N ASP A 79 6.54 -11.09 3.42
CA ASP A 79 7.41 -10.44 4.39
C ASP A 79 7.83 -9.08 3.84
N CYS A 80 7.29 -8.03 4.43
CA CYS A 80 7.38 -6.67 3.93
C CYS A 80 8.04 -5.74 4.95
N ILE A 81 8.92 -4.87 4.47
CA ILE A 81 9.54 -3.79 5.23
C ILE A 81 9.26 -2.46 4.54
N TYR A 82 9.09 -1.41 5.32
CA TYR A 82 9.02 -0.06 4.80
C TYR A 82 9.83 0.92 5.63
N ASP A 83 10.27 1.99 4.97
CA ASP A 83 10.94 3.13 5.59
C ASP A 83 10.51 4.46 4.93
N ARG A 84 10.39 5.51 5.74
CA ARG A 84 10.14 6.91 5.34
C ARG A 84 10.87 7.81 6.34
N THR A 85 11.53 8.86 5.84
CA THR A 85 12.13 9.90 6.69
C THR A 85 11.67 11.26 6.26
N GLU A 86 11.33 12.10 7.22
CA GLU A 86 10.85 13.46 7.00
C GLU A 86 11.67 14.45 7.82
N ARG A 87 11.81 15.66 7.29
CA ARG A 87 12.19 16.85 8.04
C ARG A 87 10.92 17.60 8.39
N ARG A 88 10.80 18.03 9.65
CA ARG A 88 9.71 18.89 10.12
C ARG A 88 10.27 20.27 10.44
N LEU A 89 9.64 21.30 9.88
CA LEU A 89 9.92 22.70 10.17
C LEU A 89 8.65 23.36 10.71
N GLY A 90 8.66 23.71 11.98
CA GLY A 90 7.60 24.47 12.65
C GLY A 90 7.95 25.95 12.74
N ILE A 91 7.01 26.82 12.37
CA ILE A 91 7.09 28.27 12.57
C ILE A 91 5.77 28.74 13.19
N GLY A 92 5.79 29.07 14.48
CA GLY A 92 4.56 29.35 15.23
C GLY A 92 3.62 28.14 15.24
N SER A 93 2.40 28.30 14.72
CA SER A 93 1.40 27.22 14.60
C SER A 93 1.48 26.43 13.29
N PHE A 94 2.35 26.81 12.37
CA PHE A 94 2.50 26.12 11.09
C PHE A 94 3.57 25.04 11.20
N THR A 95 3.30 23.84 10.70
CA THR A 95 4.30 22.78 10.55
C THR A 95 4.37 22.37 9.09
N ILE A 96 5.59 22.38 8.54
CA ILE A 96 5.89 21.93 7.19
C ILE A 96 6.65 20.60 7.33
N SER A 97 6.12 19.54 6.74
CA SER A 97 6.76 18.24 6.65
C SER A 97 7.33 18.05 5.24
N GLU A 98 8.63 17.78 5.13
CA GLU A 98 9.32 17.58 3.86
C GLU A 98 9.97 16.19 3.84
N PRO A 99 9.67 15.34 2.85
CA PRO A 99 10.28 14.02 2.77
C PRO A 99 11.78 14.13 2.49
N ARG A 100 12.62 13.62 3.40
CA ARG A 100 14.06 13.44 3.17
C ARG A 100 14.35 12.13 2.45
N ARG A 101 13.64 11.08 2.85
CA ARG A 101 13.62 9.79 2.16
C ARG A 101 12.16 9.47 1.88
N PRO A 102 11.73 9.49 0.60
CA PRO A 102 10.38 9.08 0.24
C PRO A 102 10.09 7.67 0.74
N LEU A 103 8.81 7.35 0.91
CA LEU A 103 8.39 6.01 1.30
C LEU A 103 8.99 4.98 0.35
N LEU A 104 9.66 3.96 0.89
CA LEU A 104 10.05 2.75 0.19
C LEU A 104 9.41 1.55 0.88
N LEU A 105 8.57 0.80 0.16
CA LEU A 105 8.02 -0.48 0.60
C LEU A 105 8.63 -1.60 -0.23
N ARG A 106 9.15 -2.62 0.44
CA ARG A 106 9.73 -3.82 -0.17
C ARG A 106 9.11 -5.07 0.43
N CYS A 107 8.66 -5.99 -0.40
CA CYS A 107 8.19 -7.30 0.04
C CYS A 107 8.93 -8.44 -0.64
N ARG A 108 9.03 -9.56 0.08
CA ARG A 108 9.33 -10.88 -0.46
C ARG A 108 8.09 -11.76 -0.29
N PHE A 109 7.71 -12.45 -1.35
CA PHE A 109 6.61 -13.43 -1.30
C PHE A 109 7.19 -14.82 -1.27
N LEU A 110 6.69 -15.66 -0.36
CA LEU A 110 7.19 -16.99 -0.12
C LEU A 110 6.10 -18.05 -0.33
N ARG A 111 6.50 -19.18 -0.90
CA ARG A 111 5.71 -20.41 -0.97
C ARG A 111 6.59 -21.57 -0.52
N ALA A 112 6.12 -22.34 0.46
CA ALA A 112 6.93 -23.41 1.09
C ALA A 112 8.34 -22.93 1.53
N GLY A 113 8.45 -21.69 2.03
CA GLY A 113 9.71 -21.08 2.48
C GLY A 113 10.63 -20.56 1.37
N GLN A 114 10.30 -20.78 0.09
CA GLN A 114 11.08 -20.29 -1.05
C GLN A 114 10.53 -18.96 -1.55
N VAL A 115 11.41 -18.03 -1.92
CA VAL A 115 11.00 -16.74 -2.50
C VAL A 115 10.50 -16.97 -3.93
N VAL A 116 9.22 -16.67 -4.17
CA VAL A 116 8.54 -16.81 -5.47
C VAL A 116 8.26 -15.47 -6.14
N GLY A 117 8.44 -14.36 -5.42
CA GLY A 117 8.16 -13.03 -5.93
C GLY A 117 8.64 -11.91 -5.02
N THR A 118 8.54 -10.68 -5.53
CA THR A 118 8.91 -9.45 -4.82
C THR A 118 7.96 -8.31 -5.17
N LEU A 119 7.86 -7.34 -4.26
CA LEU A 119 7.22 -6.05 -4.51
C LEU A 119 8.21 -4.95 -4.14
N ARG A 120 8.27 -3.90 -4.97
CA ARG A 120 8.94 -2.64 -4.65
C ARG A 120 8.01 -1.49 -5.01
N LEU A 121 7.70 -0.64 -4.04
CA LEU A 121 6.83 0.53 -4.19
C LEU A 121 7.55 1.73 -3.58
N GLU A 122 7.60 2.83 -4.32
CA GLU A 122 8.29 4.06 -3.91
C GLU A 122 7.34 5.24 -4.04
N ALA A 123 7.37 6.16 -3.07
CA ALA A 123 6.79 7.48 -3.26
C ALA A 123 7.70 8.32 -4.17
N GLU A 124 7.11 8.97 -5.16
CA GLU A 124 7.79 10.00 -5.94
C GLU A 124 7.98 11.25 -5.06
N ALA A 125 9.16 11.86 -5.13
CA ALA A 125 9.39 13.13 -4.47
C ALA A 125 8.52 14.19 -5.17
N GLY A 126 7.54 14.73 -4.46
CA GLY A 126 6.64 15.76 -5.01
C GLY A 126 7.45 16.94 -5.53
N THR A 127 7.20 17.34 -6.77
CA THR A 127 7.90 18.47 -7.40
C THR A 127 7.28 19.80 -6.92
N GLY A 128 7.66 20.25 -5.73
CA GLY A 128 7.67 21.67 -5.32
C GLY A 128 6.36 22.45 -5.21
N ALA A 129 5.19 21.92 -5.59
CA ALA A 129 3.90 22.59 -5.43
C ALA A 129 3.17 22.09 -4.17
N ILE A 130 2.71 23.02 -3.32
CA ILE A 130 2.15 22.81 -1.97
C ILE A 130 0.81 22.00 -1.97
N ALA A 131 0.42 21.35 -3.07
CA ALA A 131 -0.88 20.68 -3.18
C ALA A 131 -0.91 19.37 -3.98
N GLN A 132 0.23 18.82 -4.40
CA GLN A 132 0.24 17.54 -5.12
C GLN A 132 0.56 16.39 -4.17
N PRO A 133 -0.32 15.36 -4.07
CA PRO A 133 0.00 14.19 -3.27
C PRO A 133 1.21 13.46 -3.85
N ALA A 134 2.06 12.93 -2.96
CA ALA A 134 3.17 12.09 -3.38
C ALA A 134 2.62 10.76 -3.93
N HIS A 135 2.65 10.61 -5.26
CA HIS A 135 2.27 9.37 -5.92
C HIS A 135 3.18 8.23 -5.48
N ARG A 136 2.63 7.04 -5.30
CA ARG A 136 3.39 5.82 -5.04
C ARG A 136 3.36 4.97 -6.30
N ILE A 137 4.54 4.66 -6.84
CA ILE A 137 4.70 3.86 -8.05
C ILE A 137 5.59 2.68 -7.73
N GLY A 138 5.21 1.52 -8.25
CA GLY A 138 5.90 0.28 -7.92
C GLY A 138 5.74 -0.80 -8.95
N ARG A 139 6.42 -1.91 -8.68
CA ARG A 139 6.30 -3.14 -9.45
C ARG A 139 6.18 -4.34 -8.53
N VAL A 140 5.42 -5.32 -8.96
CA VAL A 140 5.34 -6.64 -8.35
C VAL A 140 5.73 -7.67 -9.37
N LYS A 141 6.61 -8.59 -8.98
CA LYS A 141 6.97 -9.77 -9.76
C LYS A 141 6.59 -11.02 -9.00
N LEU A 142 5.95 -11.97 -9.68
CA LEU A 142 5.64 -13.30 -9.15
C LEU A 142 5.84 -14.32 -10.28
N GLY A 143 6.80 -15.22 -10.13
CA GLY A 143 7.23 -16.09 -11.23
C GLY A 143 7.75 -15.28 -12.43
N ASP A 144 7.18 -15.51 -13.60
CA ASP A 144 7.46 -14.83 -14.86
C ASP A 144 6.61 -13.56 -15.06
N LYS A 145 5.58 -13.33 -14.26
CA LYS A 145 4.66 -12.20 -14.40
C LYS A 145 5.10 -10.98 -13.61
N THR A 146 4.91 -9.82 -14.23
CA THR A 146 5.17 -8.51 -13.61
C THR A 146 3.95 -7.62 -13.79
N VAL A 147 3.62 -6.85 -12.75
CA VAL A 147 2.59 -5.80 -12.77
C VAL A 147 3.16 -4.51 -12.22
N THR A 148 2.63 -3.39 -12.69
CA THR A 148 2.90 -2.06 -12.16
C THR A 148 1.82 -1.67 -11.15
N ILE A 149 2.20 -0.88 -10.15
CA ILE A 149 1.31 -0.32 -9.15
C ILE A 149 1.37 1.19 -9.25
N ARG A 150 0.22 1.86 -9.16
CA ARG A 150 0.12 3.31 -9.00
C ARG A 150 -0.92 3.67 -7.94
N SER A 151 -0.61 4.60 -7.04
CA SER A 151 -1.57 5.12 -6.06
C SER A 151 -2.66 5.96 -6.72
N GLU A 152 -3.87 5.87 -6.15
CA GLU A 152 -5.01 6.72 -6.45
C GLU A 152 -5.31 7.62 -5.25
N HIS A 153 -5.56 8.90 -5.50
CA HIS A 153 -5.75 9.92 -4.47
C HIS A 153 -7.13 10.58 -4.54
N TYR A 154 -7.92 10.28 -5.58
CA TYR A 154 -9.27 10.81 -5.72
C TYR A 154 -10.33 9.85 -5.18
N LEU A 155 -11.14 10.35 -4.25
CA LEU A 155 -12.41 9.74 -3.90
C LEU A 155 -13.40 9.88 -5.06
N GLN A 156 -14.36 8.97 -5.15
CA GLN A 156 -15.41 9.04 -6.17
C GLN A 156 -16.17 10.38 -6.03
N GLY A 157 -16.18 11.18 -7.10
CA GLY A 157 -16.86 12.48 -7.13
C GLY A 157 -16.09 13.64 -6.46
N ALA A 158 -14.93 13.39 -5.84
CA ALA A 158 -14.12 14.45 -5.26
C ALA A 158 -13.33 15.21 -6.33
N ARG A 159 -13.18 16.53 -6.14
CA ARG A 159 -12.38 17.41 -7.01
C ARG A 159 -10.97 17.67 -6.49
N VAL A 160 -10.74 17.39 -5.21
CA VAL A 160 -9.47 17.62 -4.52
C VAL A 160 -8.89 16.26 -4.15
N PRO A 161 -7.60 16.00 -4.45
CA PRO A 161 -6.96 14.76 -4.05
C PRO A 161 -6.74 14.72 -2.55
N THR A 162 -6.71 13.52 -2.01
CA THR A 162 -6.28 13.23 -0.65
C THR A 162 -4.75 13.14 -0.59
N GLU A 163 -4.15 13.53 0.54
CA GLU A 163 -2.70 13.41 0.74
C GLU A 163 -2.26 11.94 0.71
N LEU A 164 -3.03 11.08 1.36
CA LEU A 164 -2.80 9.64 1.45
C LEU A 164 -3.54 8.91 0.33
N PRO A 165 -3.03 7.76 -0.17
CA PRO A 165 -3.72 7.00 -1.19
C PRO A 165 -5.05 6.47 -0.67
N VAL A 166 -6.12 6.74 -1.41
CA VAL A 166 -7.43 6.12 -1.19
C VAL A 166 -7.54 4.77 -1.91
N GLY A 167 -6.53 4.39 -2.69
CA GLY A 167 -6.45 3.11 -3.34
C GLY A 167 -5.22 2.96 -4.23
N TYR A 168 -5.17 1.85 -4.95
CA TYR A 168 -4.10 1.52 -5.88
C TYR A 168 -4.67 0.88 -7.13
N ARG A 169 -4.12 1.22 -8.29
CA ARG A 169 -4.34 0.52 -9.55
C ARG A 169 -3.20 -0.45 -9.79
N VAL A 170 -3.53 -1.61 -10.33
CA VAL A 170 -2.59 -2.65 -10.75
C VAL A 170 -2.75 -2.83 -12.25
N ALA A 171 -1.67 -2.61 -13.00
CA ALA A 171 -1.66 -2.77 -14.45
C ALA A 171 -0.66 -3.84 -14.87
N ASP A 172 -0.95 -4.52 -15.98
CA ASP A 172 0.00 -5.43 -16.61
C ASP A 172 1.23 -4.65 -17.05
N ALA A 173 2.43 -5.12 -16.73
CA ALA A 173 3.65 -4.35 -16.99
C ALA A 173 4.00 -4.26 -18.49
N ASP A 174 3.50 -5.18 -19.31
CA ASP A 174 3.81 -5.25 -20.74
C ASP A 174 2.78 -4.48 -21.58
N THR A 175 1.50 -4.53 -21.18
CA THR A 175 0.41 -3.89 -21.94
C THR A 175 -0.09 -2.58 -21.35
N ASP A 176 0.30 -2.25 -20.11
CA ASP A 176 -0.24 -1.14 -19.31
C ASP A 176 -1.77 -1.22 -19.07
N GLU A 177 -2.38 -2.36 -19.36
CA GLU A 177 -3.80 -2.58 -19.12
C GLU A 177 -4.07 -2.68 -17.61
N VAL A 178 -5.01 -1.89 -17.10
CA VAL A 178 -5.43 -1.97 -15.69
C VAL A 178 -6.22 -3.25 -15.46
N ILE A 179 -5.57 -4.21 -14.82
CA ILE A 179 -6.10 -5.54 -14.55
C ILE A 179 -6.58 -5.71 -13.10
N GLY A 180 -6.30 -4.77 -12.21
CA GLY A 180 -6.71 -4.86 -10.82
C GLY A 180 -6.73 -3.52 -10.11
N ALA A 181 -7.36 -3.53 -8.93
CA ALA A 181 -7.50 -2.35 -8.10
C ALA A 181 -7.68 -2.73 -6.63
N VAL A 182 -7.20 -1.86 -5.74
CA VAL A 182 -7.43 -1.94 -4.29
C VAL A 182 -8.07 -0.65 -3.83
N ASP A 183 -9.23 -0.76 -3.19
CA ASP A 183 -9.91 0.34 -2.53
C ASP A 183 -9.57 0.36 -1.04
N LEU A 184 -9.08 1.50 -0.57
CA LEU A 184 -8.64 1.73 0.81
C LEU A 184 -9.50 2.75 1.55
N THR A 185 -10.63 3.16 0.98
CA THR A 185 -11.50 4.16 1.62
C THR A 185 -12.14 3.72 2.92
N ASP A 186 -12.32 2.41 3.14
CA ASP A 186 -12.75 1.84 4.42
C ASP A 186 -11.55 1.14 5.09
N PHE A 187 -11.16 1.61 6.27
CA PHE A 187 -10.01 1.10 7.03
C PHE A 187 -10.18 -0.34 7.52
N SER A 188 -11.41 -0.79 7.71
CA SER A 188 -11.74 -2.13 8.22
C SER A 188 -12.05 -3.12 7.10
N ARG A 189 -12.43 -2.64 5.92
CA ARG A 189 -12.81 -3.43 4.75
C ARG A 189 -12.10 -2.93 3.52
N ARG A 190 -11.11 -3.70 3.06
CA ARG A 190 -10.42 -3.40 1.81
C ARG A 190 -11.14 -4.12 0.68
N VAL A 191 -11.44 -3.42 -0.41
CA VAL A 191 -12.13 -4.02 -1.56
C VAL A 191 -11.13 -4.19 -2.69
N ILE A 192 -11.01 -5.39 -3.24
CA ILE A 192 -10.05 -5.71 -4.28
C ILE A 192 -10.82 -6.10 -5.54
N ALA A 193 -10.54 -5.45 -6.67
CA ALA A 193 -10.99 -5.88 -7.98
C ALA A 193 -9.84 -6.60 -8.70
N LEU A 194 -10.14 -7.76 -9.28
CA LEU A 194 -9.17 -8.63 -9.96
C LEU A 194 -9.75 -9.17 -11.28
N PRO A 195 -8.92 -9.54 -12.26
CA PRO A 195 -9.43 -10.04 -13.52
C PRO A 195 -10.03 -11.44 -13.34
N THR A 196 -11.12 -11.77 -14.03
CA THR A 196 -11.84 -13.04 -13.85
C THR A 196 -10.96 -14.25 -14.18
N SER A 197 -10.29 -14.20 -15.32
CA SER A 197 -9.35 -15.23 -15.79
C SER A 197 -8.24 -14.59 -16.60
N ASN A 198 -7.07 -14.42 -16.01
CA ASN A 198 -5.85 -13.96 -16.69
C ASN A 198 -4.65 -14.63 -16.00
N SER A 199 -3.62 -14.97 -16.77
CA SER A 199 -2.31 -15.36 -16.25
C SER A 199 -1.72 -14.36 -15.25
N ALA A 200 -2.08 -13.08 -15.32
CA ALA A 200 -1.66 -12.03 -14.37
C ALA A 200 -2.49 -12.00 -13.06
N ARG A 201 -3.55 -12.82 -12.95
CA ARG A 201 -4.41 -12.84 -11.76
C ARG A 201 -3.64 -13.16 -10.45
N PRO A 202 -2.72 -14.15 -10.41
CA PRO A 202 -1.98 -14.45 -9.18
C PRO A 202 -1.09 -13.28 -8.73
N VAL A 203 -0.32 -12.69 -9.64
CA VAL A 203 0.56 -11.55 -9.30
C VAL A 203 -0.26 -10.32 -8.86
N SER A 204 -1.40 -10.07 -9.51
CA SER A 204 -2.32 -9.00 -9.14
C SER A 204 -2.94 -9.22 -7.75
N LEU A 205 -3.40 -10.44 -7.44
CA LEU A 205 -3.91 -10.79 -6.13
C LEU A 205 -2.88 -10.57 -5.02
N VAL A 206 -1.64 -11.03 -5.23
CA VAL A 206 -0.57 -10.90 -4.22
C VAL A 206 -0.19 -9.43 -4.01
N ALA A 207 -0.09 -8.65 -5.09
CA ALA A 207 0.08 -7.20 -5.03
C ALA A 207 -1.02 -6.56 -4.18
N SER A 208 -2.27 -6.89 -4.48
CA SER A 208 -3.44 -6.34 -3.80
C SER A 208 -3.50 -6.69 -2.31
N ILE A 209 -3.16 -7.93 -1.93
CA ILE A 209 -3.09 -8.32 -0.51
C ILE A 209 -2.01 -7.51 0.22
N ALA A 210 -0.80 -7.40 -0.36
CA ALA A 210 0.28 -6.65 0.26
C ALA A 210 -0.10 -5.17 0.48
N LEU A 211 -0.74 -4.54 -0.51
CA LEU A 211 -1.20 -3.15 -0.44
C LEU A 211 -2.38 -2.97 0.52
N ALA A 212 -3.32 -3.91 0.59
CA ALA A 212 -4.45 -3.86 1.50
C ALA A 212 -4.04 -4.06 2.97
N VAL A 213 -2.95 -4.79 3.22
CA VAL A 213 -2.40 -5.04 4.54
C VAL A 213 -1.46 -3.91 4.99
N PHE A 214 -0.81 -3.24 4.06
CA PHE A 214 0.09 -2.12 4.33
C PHE A 214 -0.65 -0.96 5.01
N TRP A 215 -0.08 -0.47 6.10
CA TRP A 215 -0.45 0.81 6.71
C TRP A 215 0.61 1.82 6.35
N ASP A 216 0.20 2.88 5.67
CA ASP A 216 1.13 3.91 5.29
C ASP A 216 1.63 4.61 6.56
N PRO A 217 2.94 4.85 6.71
CA PRO A 217 3.42 5.62 7.86
C PRO A 217 2.81 7.03 7.95
N GLY A 218 2.36 7.62 6.84
CA GLY A 218 1.59 8.86 6.86
C GLY A 218 0.19 8.74 7.50
N ASP A 219 -0.33 7.52 7.70
CA ASP A 219 -1.58 7.27 8.41
C ASP A 219 -1.43 7.37 9.95
N THR A 220 -0.20 7.54 10.48
CA THR A 220 0.12 7.41 11.92
C THR A 220 0.62 8.70 12.56
N ASP A 221 0.20 9.86 12.04
CA ASP A 221 0.61 11.18 12.54
C ASP A 221 -0.17 11.71 13.76
N ASP A 222 -0.84 10.81 14.49
CA ASP A 222 -1.41 11.09 15.81
C ASP A 222 -0.39 10.85 16.94
#